data_AF-A0A327RDE2-F1
#
_entry.id   AF-A0A327RDE2-F1
#
_cell.length_a   1.000
_cell.length_b   1.000
_cell.length_c   1.000
_cell.angle_alpha   90.00
_cell.angle_beta   90.00
_cell.angle_gamma   90.00
#
_symmetry.space_group_name_H-M   'P 1'
#
loop_
_entity.id
_entity.type
_entity.pdbx_description
1 polymer ?
#
loop_
_entity_poly.entity_id
_entity_poly.type
_entity_poly.pdbx_seq_one_letter_code
_entity_poly.pdbx_strand_id
1 'polypeptide(L)'
;MKKIIFTSFIIGFFLFSCGTKQVDKFTYNFQYYDSENDQTEDKGETDLKNIISEFRSFPWKEQTSKFNNPEAKSNPTIGIKDNLNDYDFGIMSYPENNEVVYVIYHSYKVNGEWEESFREGFSKESIEKGLKLFFERKHKELPKFLEKNSKKEFGIPLN
;
A
#
# COMPACT_ATOMS: atom_id res chain seq x y z
N MET A 1 -20.66 -33.31 34.42
CA MET A 1 -19.19 -33.45 34.31
C MET A 1 -18.56 -32.07 34.29
N LYS A 2 -17.36 -31.97 34.86
CA LYS A 2 -16.78 -30.78 35.50
C LYS A 2 -16.56 -29.58 34.56
N LYS A 3 -16.93 -28.39 35.06
CA LYS A 3 -16.51 -27.08 34.58
C LYS A 3 -14.98 -26.98 34.72
N ILE A 4 -14.28 -26.61 33.65
CA ILE A 4 -12.90 -26.16 33.72
C ILE A 4 -12.93 -24.65 33.57
N ILE A 5 -12.66 -23.97 34.67
CA ILE A 5 -12.42 -22.53 34.74
C ILE A 5 -10.95 -22.35 34.40
N PHE A 6 -10.64 -21.75 33.25
CA PHE A 6 -9.31 -21.21 32.99
C PHE A 6 -9.28 -19.76 33.47
N THR A 7 -8.91 -19.58 34.74
CA THR A 7 -8.43 -18.30 35.26
C THR A 7 -7.03 -18.06 34.72
N SER A 8 -6.90 -17.21 33.70
CA SER A 8 -5.62 -16.62 33.31
C SER A 8 -5.68 -15.11 33.53
N PHE A 9 -5.01 -14.71 34.62
CA PHE A 9 -4.27 -13.45 34.82
C PHE A 9 -4.77 -12.21 34.06
N ILE A 10 -5.39 -11.30 34.81
CA ILE A 10 -5.43 -9.88 34.48
C ILE A 10 -3.98 -9.35 34.55
N ILE A 11 -3.35 -9.17 33.40
CA ILE A 11 -2.24 -8.23 33.25
C ILE A 11 -2.88 -6.99 32.63
N GLY A 12 -3.14 -6.00 33.48
CA GLY A 12 -3.58 -4.69 33.06
C GLY A 12 -2.55 -4.08 32.11
N PHE A 13 -2.90 -4.01 30.83
CA PHE A 13 -2.31 -3.05 29.93
C PHE A 13 -3.03 -1.71 30.18
N PHE A 14 -2.63 -1.03 31.25
CA PHE A 14 -2.70 0.43 31.28
C PHE A 14 -1.67 0.92 30.27
N LEU A 15 -2.01 0.85 28.99
CA LEU A 15 -1.39 1.78 28.05
C LEU A 15 -2.12 3.08 28.25
N PHE A 16 -1.43 4.00 28.92
CA PHE A 16 -1.56 5.40 28.57
C PHE A 16 -1.58 5.46 27.05
N SER A 17 -2.73 5.85 26.47
CA SER A 17 -2.77 6.39 25.12
C SER A 17 -1.96 7.67 25.17
N CYS A 18 -0.64 7.51 25.09
CA CYS A 18 0.28 8.57 24.76
C CYS A 18 -0.13 8.95 23.36
N GLY A 19 -0.88 10.04 23.22
CA GLY A 19 -1.32 10.56 21.94
C GLY A 19 -0.09 10.76 21.07
N THR A 20 0.18 9.80 20.18
CA THR A 20 1.20 9.94 19.15
C THR A 20 0.70 11.06 18.28
N LYS A 21 1.28 12.25 18.45
CA LYS A 21 0.98 13.40 17.62
C LYS A 21 1.23 12.99 16.18
N GLN A 22 0.17 12.88 15.38
CA GLN A 22 0.28 12.56 13.97
C GLN A 22 1.24 13.57 13.33
N VAL A 23 2.23 13.05 12.60
CA VAL A 23 3.29 13.87 12.01
C VAL A 23 2.86 14.22 10.60
N ASP A 24 2.81 15.51 10.29
CA ASP A 24 2.41 16.01 8.97
C ASP A 24 3.52 15.78 7.94
N LYS A 25 3.63 14.54 7.46
CA LYS A 25 4.61 14.12 6.46
C LYS A 25 4.16 12.87 5.71
N PHE A 26 4.67 12.75 4.49
CA PHE A 26 4.60 11.52 3.73
C PHE A 26 5.89 10.72 3.89
N THR A 27 5.78 9.41 4.00
CA THR A 27 6.92 8.48 4.01
C THR A 27 6.73 7.42 2.94
N TYR A 28 7.82 6.81 2.48
CA TYR A 28 7.75 5.74 1.48
C TYR A 28 8.77 4.64 1.72
N ASN A 29 8.48 3.49 1.12
CA ASN A 29 9.34 2.31 1.12
C ASN A 29 9.30 1.61 -0.23
N PHE A 30 10.27 0.72 -0.44
CA PHE A 30 10.27 -0.23 -1.54
C PHE A 30 10.13 -1.65 -1.03
N GLN A 31 9.39 -2.46 -1.78
CA GLN A 31 9.42 -3.90 -1.69
C GLN A 31 9.82 -4.42 -3.07
N TYR A 32 10.83 -5.27 -3.14
CA TYR A 32 11.22 -5.90 -4.40
C TYR A 32 10.49 -7.23 -4.58
N TYR A 33 10.61 -7.82 -5.77
CA TYR A 33 10.03 -9.14 -6.02
C TYR A 33 10.66 -10.21 -5.11
N ASP A 34 9.83 -11.10 -4.58
CA ASP A 34 10.24 -12.24 -3.73
C ASP A 34 11.06 -11.84 -2.49
N SER A 35 10.83 -10.63 -1.98
CA SER A 35 11.34 -10.19 -0.68
C SER A 35 10.44 -10.74 0.42
N GLU A 36 11.00 -11.09 1.58
CA GLU A 36 10.18 -11.40 2.75
C GLU A 36 9.29 -10.20 3.11
N ASN A 37 8.15 -10.44 3.79
CA ASN A 37 7.25 -9.36 4.19
C ASN A 37 7.88 -8.33 5.15
N ASP A 38 8.94 -8.71 5.86
CA ASP A 38 9.72 -7.83 6.75
C ASP A 38 10.93 -7.18 6.04
N GLN A 39 11.15 -7.45 4.75
CA GLN A 39 12.25 -6.94 3.94
C GLN A 39 11.81 -5.76 3.05
N THR A 40 11.12 -4.78 3.64
CA THR A 40 10.88 -3.50 2.98
C THR A 40 12.07 -2.57 3.18
N GLU A 41 12.53 -1.92 2.11
CA GLU A 41 13.52 -0.84 2.20
C GLU A 41 12.83 0.47 2.54
N ASP A 42 12.85 0.86 3.81
CA ASP A 42 12.37 2.17 4.25
C ASP A 42 13.25 3.29 3.71
N LYS A 43 12.65 4.22 2.97
CA LYS A 43 13.35 5.35 2.33
C LYS A 43 13.16 6.67 3.08
N GLY A 44 12.28 6.71 4.07
CA GLY A 44 12.04 7.87 4.92
C GLY A 44 11.02 8.83 4.33
N GLU A 45 11.20 10.13 4.58
CA GLU A 45 10.26 11.18 4.18
C GLU A 45 10.32 11.47 2.68
N THR A 46 9.19 11.84 2.08
CA THR A 46 9.11 12.14 0.64
C THR A 46 8.14 13.27 0.35
N ASP A 47 8.25 13.82 -0.87
CA ASP A 47 7.25 14.69 -1.48
C ASP A 47 6.78 14.12 -2.83
N LEU A 48 5.84 14.82 -3.48
CA LEU A 48 5.27 14.42 -4.77
C LEU A 48 6.33 14.36 -5.88
N LYS A 49 7.30 15.29 -5.88
CA LYS A 49 8.31 15.35 -6.94
C LYS A 49 9.25 14.16 -6.84
N ASN A 50 9.69 13.84 -5.62
CA ASN A 50 10.54 12.70 -5.34
C ASN A 50 9.82 11.39 -5.70
N ILE A 51 8.58 11.20 -5.27
CA ILE A 51 7.89 9.93 -5.53
C ILE A 51 7.59 9.71 -7.02
N ILE A 52 7.32 10.76 -7.80
CA ILE A 52 7.20 10.66 -9.25
C ILE A 52 8.55 10.24 -9.87
N SER A 53 9.66 10.80 -9.39
CA SER A 53 11.00 10.41 -9.85
C SER A 53 11.29 8.94 -9.54
N GLU A 54 10.97 8.50 -8.32
CA GLU A 54 11.13 7.11 -7.88
C GLU A 54 10.24 6.17 -8.70
N PHE A 55 8.95 6.48 -8.86
CA PHE A 55 8.04 5.70 -9.69
C PHE A 55 8.55 5.51 -11.12
N ARG A 56 9.11 6.56 -11.74
CA ARG A 56 9.66 6.46 -13.11
C ARG A 56 10.94 5.66 -13.18
N SER A 57 11.76 5.71 -12.14
CA SER A 57 13.10 5.12 -12.10
C SER A 57 13.11 3.70 -11.54
N PHE A 58 12.05 3.32 -10.82
CA PHE A 58 11.92 2.00 -10.22
C PHE A 58 11.99 0.92 -11.31
N PRO A 59 12.73 -0.19 -11.08
CA PRO A 59 13.03 -1.18 -12.10
C PRO A 59 11.83 -2.11 -12.38
N TRP A 60 10.65 -1.56 -12.65
CA TRP A 60 9.39 -2.30 -12.79
C TRP A 60 9.49 -3.50 -13.73
N LYS A 61 10.04 -3.29 -14.93
CA LYS A 61 10.18 -4.36 -15.93
C LYS A 61 11.11 -5.46 -15.47
N GLU A 62 12.25 -5.10 -14.87
CA GLU A 62 13.22 -6.08 -14.36
C GLU A 62 12.59 -6.90 -13.23
N GLN A 63 11.95 -6.25 -12.26
CA GLN A 63 11.29 -6.93 -11.15
C GLN A 63 10.12 -7.80 -11.61
N THR A 64 9.32 -7.28 -12.54
CA THR A 64 8.18 -8.00 -13.11
C THR A 64 8.61 -9.20 -13.96
N SER A 65 9.76 -9.15 -14.61
CA SER A 65 10.29 -10.28 -15.39
C SER A 65 10.72 -11.49 -14.55
N LYS A 66 10.84 -11.32 -13.23
CA LYS A 66 11.22 -12.37 -12.28
C LYS A 66 10.03 -13.25 -11.87
N PHE A 67 8.79 -12.90 -12.25
CA PHE A 67 7.55 -13.61 -11.96
C PHE A 67 7.46 -14.99 -12.63
N ASN A 68 8.24 -15.93 -12.11
CA ASN A 68 8.25 -17.31 -12.56
C ASN A 68 8.17 -18.30 -11.38
N ASN A 69 8.04 -17.77 -10.16
CA ASN A 69 7.96 -18.56 -8.94
C ASN A 69 6.55 -18.42 -8.32
N PRO A 70 5.74 -19.49 -8.27
CA PRO A 70 4.46 -19.48 -7.55
C PRO A 70 4.63 -19.39 -6.02
N GLU A 71 5.83 -19.63 -5.49
CA GLU A 71 6.16 -19.45 -4.08
C GLU A 71 6.67 -18.04 -3.75
N ALA A 72 6.61 -17.12 -4.71
CA ALA A 72 7.09 -15.76 -4.52
C ALA A 72 6.32 -15.05 -3.41
N LYS A 73 7.06 -14.46 -2.48
CA LYS A 73 6.47 -13.90 -1.25
C LYS A 73 5.85 -12.53 -1.43
N SER A 74 6.32 -11.77 -2.43
CA SER A 74 5.92 -10.39 -2.65
C SER A 74 5.97 -9.98 -4.11
N ASN A 75 5.10 -9.04 -4.45
CA ASN A 75 5.16 -8.29 -5.70
C ASN A 75 6.01 -7.02 -5.51
N PRO A 76 6.73 -6.57 -6.55
CA PRO A 76 7.42 -5.29 -6.50
C PRO A 76 6.43 -4.17 -6.22
N THR A 77 6.73 -3.37 -5.19
CA THR A 77 5.81 -2.36 -4.66
C THR A 77 6.57 -1.09 -4.25
N ILE A 78 6.00 0.07 -4.58
CA ILE A 78 6.30 1.34 -3.92
C ILE A 78 5.14 1.66 -2.98
N GLY A 79 5.38 1.65 -1.67
CA GLY A 79 4.39 2.00 -0.65
C GLY A 79 4.58 3.43 -0.17
N ILE A 80 3.50 4.20 -0.06
CA ILE A 80 3.51 5.59 0.39
C ILE A 80 2.47 5.75 1.48
N LYS A 81 2.82 6.43 2.57
CA LYS A 81 1.95 6.67 3.72
C LYS A 81 1.79 8.15 4.02
N ASP A 82 0.56 8.60 4.19
CA ASP A 82 0.23 9.89 4.82
C ASP A 82 0.13 9.71 6.34
N ASN A 83 1.18 10.10 7.06
CA ASN A 83 1.24 9.93 8.52
C ASN A 83 0.28 10.86 9.28
N LEU A 84 -0.32 11.85 8.60
CA LEU A 84 -1.31 12.72 9.21
C LEU A 84 -2.71 12.10 9.18
N ASN A 85 -3.10 11.48 8.08
CA ASN A 85 -4.50 11.08 7.88
C ASN A 85 -4.74 9.57 7.96
N ASP A 86 -3.71 8.76 8.18
CA ASP A 86 -3.77 7.29 8.10
C ASP A 86 -4.29 6.81 6.73
N TYR A 87 -3.69 7.32 5.65
CA TYR A 87 -3.94 6.86 4.28
C TYR A 87 -2.68 6.20 3.73
N ASP A 88 -2.85 5.07 3.05
CA ASP A 88 -1.78 4.40 2.32
C ASP A 88 -2.08 4.38 0.82
N PHE A 89 -1.02 4.47 0.01
CA PHE A 89 -1.04 4.37 -1.45
C PHE A 89 0.10 3.46 -1.89
N GLY A 90 -0.23 2.26 -2.36
CA GLY A 90 0.71 1.30 -2.90
C GLY A 90 0.62 1.24 -4.43
N ILE A 91 1.76 1.27 -5.11
CA ILE A 91 1.87 0.96 -6.55
C ILE A 91 2.57 -0.39 -6.66
N MET A 92 1.87 -1.39 -7.18
CA MET A 92 2.39 -2.74 -7.36
C MET A 92 2.41 -3.08 -8.85
N SER A 93 3.19 -4.10 -9.24
CA SER A 93 3.11 -4.62 -10.61
C SER A 93 3.25 -6.12 -10.71
N TYR A 94 2.70 -6.67 -11.79
CA TYR A 94 2.82 -8.08 -12.20
C TYR A 94 2.86 -8.18 -13.74
N PRO A 95 3.34 -9.30 -14.32
CA PRO A 95 3.41 -9.43 -15.77
C PRO A 95 2.07 -9.89 -16.35
N GLU A 96 1.68 -9.32 -17.48
CA GLU A 96 0.61 -9.86 -18.32
C GLU A 96 1.05 -9.78 -19.78
N ASN A 97 1.10 -10.90 -20.50
CA ASN A 97 1.49 -10.95 -21.91
C ASN A 97 2.83 -10.24 -22.23
N ASN A 98 3.84 -10.41 -21.36
CA ASN A 98 5.15 -9.74 -21.40
C ASN A 98 5.14 -8.21 -21.15
N GLU A 99 4.02 -7.64 -20.74
CA GLU A 99 3.88 -6.24 -20.35
C GLU A 99 3.78 -6.10 -18.82
N VAL A 100 4.08 -4.90 -18.32
CA VAL A 100 3.93 -4.55 -16.90
C VAL A 100 2.50 -4.07 -16.66
N VAL A 101 1.74 -4.79 -15.85
CA VAL A 101 0.43 -4.32 -15.35
C VAL A 101 0.63 -3.68 -13.99
N TYR A 102 0.12 -2.45 -13.84
CA TYR A 102 0.14 -1.74 -12.57
C TYR A 102 -1.17 -1.93 -11.81
N VAL A 103 -1.02 -2.13 -10.50
CA VAL A 103 -2.08 -2.21 -9.51
C VAL A 103 -1.89 -1.08 -8.51
N ILE A 104 -2.97 -0.41 -8.14
CA ILE A 104 -2.97 0.54 -7.02
C ILE A 104 -3.68 -0.12 -5.85
N TYR A 105 -2.98 -0.21 -4.73
CA TYR A 105 -3.54 -0.41 -3.40
C TYR A 105 -3.81 0.97 -2.78
N HIS A 106 -4.99 1.15 -2.22
CA HIS A 106 -5.33 2.36 -1.48
C HIS A 106 -6.15 1.99 -0.26
N SER A 107 -5.69 2.41 0.92
CA SER A 107 -6.38 2.19 2.18
C SER A 107 -6.50 3.47 3.00
N TYR A 108 -7.52 3.51 3.84
CA TYR A 108 -7.78 4.61 4.74
C TYR A 108 -8.67 4.19 5.90
N LYS A 109 -8.61 4.91 7.02
CA LYS A 109 -9.51 4.66 8.15
C LYS A 109 -10.83 5.43 8.03
N VAL A 110 -11.94 4.72 8.24
CA VAL A 110 -13.27 5.29 8.45
C VAL A 110 -13.77 4.82 9.81
N ASN A 111 -14.06 5.76 10.73
CA ASN A 111 -14.54 5.44 12.07
C ASN A 111 -13.66 4.44 12.86
N GLY A 112 -12.36 4.39 12.57
CA GLY A 112 -11.41 3.48 13.20
C GLY A 112 -11.27 2.12 12.51
N GLU A 113 -12.08 1.84 11.49
CA GLU A 113 -11.98 0.63 10.67
C GLU A 113 -11.24 0.95 9.36
N TRP A 114 -10.48 -0.03 8.85
CA TRP A 114 -9.75 0.13 7.59
C TRP A 114 -10.66 -0.21 6.42
N GLU A 115 -10.71 0.72 5.46
CA GLU A 115 -11.25 0.50 4.12
C GLU A 115 -10.07 0.29 3.18
N GLU A 116 -10.13 -0.73 2.33
CA GLU A 116 -9.05 -1.11 1.42
C GLU A 116 -9.59 -1.34 0.02
N SER A 117 -8.80 -0.98 -1.00
CA SER A 117 -9.14 -1.22 -2.39
C SER A 117 -7.90 -1.59 -3.20
N PHE A 118 -8.08 -2.57 -4.09
CA PHE A 118 -7.07 -3.01 -5.06
C PHE A 118 -7.65 -2.89 -6.46
N ARG A 119 -7.01 -2.08 -7.29
CA ARG A 119 -7.48 -1.81 -8.66
C ARG A 119 -6.34 -1.94 -9.64
N GLU A 120 -6.61 -2.43 -10.84
CA GLU A 120 -5.57 -2.69 -11.83
C GLU A 120 -5.78 -2.01 -13.17
N GLY A 121 -4.76 -2.13 -14.02
CA GLY A 121 -4.82 -1.68 -15.40
C GLY A 121 -4.60 -0.18 -15.54
N PHE A 122 -3.96 0.45 -14.56
CA PHE A 122 -3.63 1.86 -14.62
C PHE A 122 -2.53 2.14 -15.64
N SER A 123 -2.69 3.24 -16.38
CA SER A 123 -1.59 3.81 -17.16
C SER A 123 -0.60 4.54 -16.24
N LYS A 124 0.64 4.74 -16.69
CA LYS A 124 1.63 5.55 -15.96
C LYS A 124 1.13 6.98 -15.69
N GLU A 125 0.45 7.59 -16.65
CA GLU A 125 -0.14 8.93 -16.49
C GLU A 125 -1.23 8.93 -15.41
N SER A 126 -2.08 7.91 -15.39
CA SER A 126 -3.12 7.74 -14.37
C SER A 126 -2.51 7.58 -12.97
N ILE A 127 -1.40 6.85 -12.85
CA ILE A 127 -0.67 6.68 -11.58
C ILE A 127 -0.10 8.02 -11.10
N GLU A 128 0.60 8.77 -11.96
CA GLU A 128 1.14 10.08 -11.59
C GLU A 128 0.06 11.07 -11.15
N LYS A 129 -1.11 11.03 -11.81
CA LYS A 129 -2.27 11.83 -11.41
C LYS A 129 -2.89 11.35 -10.09
N GLY A 130 -2.94 10.04 -9.86
CA GLY A 130 -3.37 9.46 -8.58
C GLY A 130 -2.46 9.87 -7.43
N LEU A 131 -1.15 9.80 -7.63
CA LEU A 131 -0.14 10.30 -6.69
C LEU A 131 -0.37 11.78 -6.38
N LYS A 132 -0.59 12.61 -7.41
CA LYS A 132 -0.89 14.03 -7.18
C LYS A 132 -2.11 14.23 -6.27
N LEU A 133 -3.22 13.53 -6.54
CA LEU A 133 -4.43 13.60 -5.71
C LEU A 133 -4.18 13.13 -4.27
N PHE A 134 -3.35 12.10 -4.09
CA PHE A 134 -2.95 11.59 -2.78
C PHE A 134 -2.15 12.62 -1.97
N PHE A 135 -1.08 13.18 -2.56
CA PHE A 135 -0.25 14.20 -1.90
C PHE A 135 -0.99 15.52 -1.66
N GLU A 136 -1.99 15.85 -2.48
CA GLU A 136 -2.90 16.97 -2.27
C GLU A 136 -4.03 16.66 -1.27
N ARG A 137 -4.04 15.46 -0.66
CA ARG A 137 -5.05 15.00 0.31
C ARG A 137 -6.49 15.13 -0.19
N LYS A 138 -6.69 14.87 -1.49
CA LYS A 138 -8.01 14.90 -2.13
C LYS A 138 -8.79 13.61 -1.85
N HIS A 139 -8.96 13.26 -0.57
CA HIS A 139 -9.48 11.96 -0.11
C HIS A 139 -10.88 11.59 -0.65
N LYS A 140 -11.70 12.58 -1.04
CA LYS A 140 -13.02 12.34 -1.66
C LYS A 140 -12.96 12.14 -3.17
N GLU A 141 -11.93 12.67 -3.81
CA GLU A 141 -11.75 12.65 -5.27
C GLU A 141 -10.92 11.45 -5.69
N LEU A 142 -9.92 11.08 -4.88
CA LEU A 142 -8.98 10.00 -5.18
C LEU A 142 -9.68 8.65 -5.40
N PRO A 143 -10.56 8.14 -4.50
CA PRO A 143 -11.22 6.84 -4.72
C PRO A 143 -12.04 6.80 -6.02
N LYS A 144 -12.79 7.88 -6.32
CA LYS A 144 -13.57 8.01 -7.56
C LYS A 144 -12.68 8.06 -8.80
N PHE A 145 -11.54 8.73 -8.69
CA PHE A 145 -10.54 8.76 -9.74
C PHE A 145 -9.97 7.36 -10.00
N LEU A 146 -9.58 6.64 -8.95
CA LEU A 146 -9.05 5.28 -9.06
C LEU A 146 -10.06 4.33 -9.69
N GLU A 147 -11.31 4.37 -9.25
CA GLU A 147 -12.41 3.57 -9.82
C GLU A 147 -12.55 3.82 -11.34
N LYS A 148 -12.71 5.09 -11.74
CA LYS A 148 -12.93 5.48 -13.14
C LYS A 148 -11.76 5.14 -14.07
N ASN A 149 -10.53 5.10 -13.56
CA ASN A 149 -9.30 4.92 -14.36
C ASN A 149 -8.68 3.52 -14.23
N SER A 150 -9.35 2.62 -13.51
CA SER A 150 -8.98 1.21 -13.44
C SER A 150 -9.72 0.41 -14.51
N LYS A 151 -9.12 -0.71 -14.94
CA LYS A 151 -9.82 -1.70 -15.79
C LYS A 151 -10.72 -2.60 -14.96
N LYS A 152 -10.29 -2.93 -13.74
CA LYS A 152 -10.93 -3.90 -12.87
C LYS A 152 -10.59 -3.61 -11.41
N GLU A 153 -11.55 -3.89 -10.54
CA GLU A 153 -11.36 -3.97 -9.10
C GLU A 153 -11.19 -5.43 -8.69
N PHE A 154 -10.27 -5.68 -7.77
CA PHE A 154 -10.15 -6.95 -7.10
C PHE A 154 -10.79 -6.88 -5.72
N GLY A 155 -11.72 -7.79 -5.44
CA GLY A 155 -11.85 -8.30 -4.09
C GLY A 155 -10.67 -9.24 -3.87
N ILE A 156 -9.66 -8.77 -3.15
CA ILE A 156 -8.48 -9.50 -2.64
C ILE A 156 -8.27 -10.91 -3.26
N PRO A 157 -7.34 -11.10 -4.22
CA PRO A 157 -6.75 -12.41 -4.46
C PRO A 157 -5.50 -12.49 -3.59
N LEU A 158 -5.68 -12.88 -2.33
CA LEU A 158 -4.59 -13.48 -1.57
C LEU A 158 -4.69 -14.97 -1.86
N ASN A 159 -3.82 -15.44 -2.75
CA ASN A 159 -3.18 -16.76 -2.74
C ASN A 159 -2.21 -16.82 -3.91
#